data_AF-A0A4P6P047-F1
#
_entry.id   AF-A0A4P6P047-F1
#
_cell.length_a   1.000
_cell.length_b   1.000
_cell.length_c   1.000
_cell.angle_alpha   90.00
_cell.angle_beta   90.00
_cell.angle_gamma   90.00
#
_symmetry.space_group_name_H-M   'P 1'
#
loop_
_entity.id
_entity.type
_entity.pdbx_description
1 polymer ?
#
loop_
_entity_poly.entity_id
_entity_poly.type
_entity_poly.pdbx_seq_one_letter_code
_entity_poly.pdbx_strand_id
1 'polypeptide(L)'
;MENVVMILKNIKTLCATALLLCANASATLITFETRGLDHDAPNHGIDNTDFMASWNAQLSAITSTELLDFTRVQSGNDSFSHVQIDLNIDRANTNWIFELGLDAGFGAAVYLDGQLVQSRTDDLWWGYNWNNSDVFTVALNDLTRANKVVDIFWAEHCCNGASSIRFKNDANQWNNLNVASLNAASIPEPTSVALIALGLLGFASRKQFKK
;
A
#
# COMPACT_ATOMS: atom_id res chain seq x y z
N MET A 1 -29.47 -31.83 -53.35
CA MET A 1 -29.56 -30.62 -52.50
C MET A 1 -29.22 -30.99 -51.06
N GLU A 2 -27.99 -31.46 -50.83
CA GLU A 2 -27.52 -31.93 -49.53
C GLU A 2 -25.99 -31.94 -49.66
N ASN A 3 -25.34 -30.80 -49.44
CA ASN A 3 -23.88 -30.69 -49.27
C ASN A 3 -23.42 -29.24 -48.98
N VAL A 4 -24.31 -28.25 -49.08
CA VAL A 4 -23.98 -26.84 -48.77
C VAL A 4 -24.11 -26.53 -47.26
N VAL A 5 -24.80 -27.38 -46.48
CA VAL A 5 -25.11 -27.10 -45.07
C VAL A 5 -23.93 -27.44 -44.12
N MET A 6 -22.95 -28.25 -44.55
CA MET A 6 -21.85 -28.67 -43.66
C MET A 6 -20.70 -27.67 -43.50
N ILE A 7 -20.60 -26.64 -44.35
CA ILE A 7 -19.48 -25.68 -44.28
C ILE A 7 -19.74 -24.54 -43.28
N LEU A 8 -20.99 -24.29 -42.88
CA LEU A 8 -21.32 -23.18 -41.97
C LEU A 8 -21.25 -23.49 -40.47
N LYS A 9 -21.07 -24.75 -40.06
CA LYS A 9 -21.08 -25.12 -38.62
C LYS A 9 -19.76 -24.89 -37.89
N ASN A 10 -18.66 -24.65 -38.59
CA ASN A 10 -17.33 -24.50 -37.98
C ASN A 10 -16.84 -23.05 -37.85
N ILE A 11 -17.67 -22.04 -38.14
CA ILE A 11 -17.33 -20.60 -38.05
C ILE A 11 -18.08 -19.93 -36.88
N LYS A 12 -18.27 -20.64 -35.77
CA LYS A 12 -18.89 -20.08 -34.55
C LYS A 12 -18.05 -20.20 -33.29
N THR A 13 -16.77 -20.58 -33.41
CA THR A 13 -15.92 -20.78 -32.23
C THR A 13 -14.54 -20.17 -32.43
N LEU A 14 -14.51 -18.87 -32.74
CA LEU A 14 -13.33 -18.05 -32.55
C LEU A 14 -13.82 -16.69 -32.06
N CYS A 15 -13.24 -16.20 -30.95
CA CYS A 15 -13.57 -14.95 -30.25
C CYS A 15 -14.67 -15.01 -29.16
N ALA A 16 -14.63 -16.02 -28.28
CA ALA A 16 -15.38 -15.98 -27.02
C ALA A 16 -14.49 -16.32 -25.81
N THR A 17 -13.35 -15.64 -25.67
CA THR A 17 -12.55 -15.63 -24.44
C THR A 17 -11.71 -14.36 -24.35
N ALA A 18 -12.33 -13.20 -24.60
CA ALA A 18 -11.88 -11.96 -23.99
C ALA A 18 -12.72 -11.78 -22.73
N LEU A 19 -12.41 -12.55 -21.67
CA LEU A 19 -12.84 -12.19 -20.33
C LEU A 19 -12.16 -10.85 -20.03
N LEU A 20 -12.89 -9.76 -20.21
CA LEU A 20 -12.56 -8.48 -19.62
C LEU A 20 -12.46 -8.72 -18.11
N LEU A 21 -11.24 -8.91 -17.62
CA LEU A 21 -10.92 -8.64 -16.24
C LEU A 21 -11.07 -7.12 -16.10
N CYS A 22 -12.25 -6.67 -15.68
CA CYS A 22 -12.40 -5.33 -15.14
C CYS A 22 -11.57 -5.30 -13.85
N ALA A 23 -10.29 -4.96 -13.98
CA ALA A 23 -9.50 -4.56 -12.82
C ALA A 23 -10.17 -3.30 -12.27
N ASN A 24 -10.63 -3.35 -11.02
CA ASN A 24 -10.97 -2.13 -10.30
C ASN A 24 -9.65 -1.36 -10.14
N ALA A 25 -9.40 -0.40 -11.03
CA ALA A 25 -8.28 0.51 -10.88
C ALA A 25 -8.64 1.49 -9.76
N SER A 26 -8.33 1.11 -8.51
CA SER A 26 -8.23 2.08 -7.43
C SER A 26 -6.93 2.85 -7.61
N ALA A 27 -6.98 4.17 -7.51
CA ALA A 27 -5.78 4.98 -7.43
C ALA A 27 -5.11 4.69 -6.08
N THR A 28 -3.84 4.34 -6.08
CA THR A 28 -3.04 4.31 -4.85
C THR A 28 -2.92 5.74 -4.33
N LEU A 29 -3.33 5.95 -3.09
CA LEU A 29 -3.26 7.23 -2.41
C LEU A 29 -2.41 7.12 -1.13
N ILE A 30 -1.65 8.17 -0.85
CA ILE A 30 -1.02 8.38 0.44
C ILE A 30 -1.63 9.67 1.00
N THR A 31 -2.46 9.54 2.02
CA THR A 31 -3.05 10.69 2.70
C THR A 31 -2.29 10.93 3.98
N PHE A 32 -1.74 12.12 4.14
CA PHE A 32 -1.07 12.54 5.35
C PHE A 32 -1.89 13.58 6.08
N GLU A 33 -2.15 13.33 7.34
CA GLU A 33 -2.97 14.16 8.20
C GLU A 33 -2.23 14.52 9.48
N THR A 34 -2.50 15.71 9.97
CA THR A 34 -2.00 16.18 11.27
C THR A 34 -3.10 16.81 12.09
N ARG A 35 -2.97 16.68 13.41
CA ARG A 35 -3.76 17.33 14.44
C ARG A 35 -2.80 17.95 15.46
N GLY A 36 -3.23 19.02 16.11
CA GLY A 36 -2.51 19.58 17.26
C GLY A 36 -2.74 18.72 18.50
N LEU A 37 -1.72 18.66 19.36
CA LEU A 37 -1.81 18.00 20.66
C LEU A 37 -2.67 18.78 21.66
N ASP A 38 -3.44 18.07 22.48
CA ASP A 38 -4.24 18.66 23.56
C ASP A 38 -3.40 18.82 24.84
N HIS A 39 -2.77 19.99 25.01
CA HIS A 39 -1.93 20.28 26.17
C HIS A 39 -2.68 20.37 27.51
N ASP A 40 -4.01 20.47 27.50
CA ASP A 40 -4.81 20.49 28.73
C ASP A 40 -5.12 19.07 29.23
N ALA A 41 -5.01 18.07 28.34
CA ALA A 41 -5.22 16.66 28.67
C ALA A 41 -3.94 15.98 29.21
N PRO A 42 -4.09 14.98 30.10
CA PRO A 42 -2.97 14.11 30.48
C PRO A 42 -2.31 13.48 29.26
N ASN A 43 -0.97 13.42 29.25
CA ASN A 43 -0.18 12.92 28.12
C ASN A 43 -0.55 13.52 26.77
N HIS A 44 -0.97 14.78 26.74
CA HIS A 44 -1.36 15.48 25.53
C HIS A 44 -2.58 14.87 24.79
N GLY A 45 -3.41 14.12 25.52
CA GLY A 45 -4.54 13.39 24.96
C GLY A 45 -4.13 12.11 24.20
N ILE A 46 -2.90 11.62 24.41
CA ILE A 46 -2.40 10.39 23.80
C ILE A 46 -2.53 9.22 24.78
N ASP A 47 -3.35 8.24 24.41
CA ASP A 47 -3.32 6.88 24.95
C ASP A 47 -2.43 6.01 24.05
N ASN A 48 -1.23 5.69 24.54
CA ASN A 48 -0.27 4.88 23.80
C ASN A 48 -0.67 3.40 23.69
N THR A 49 -1.79 3.00 24.29
CA THR A 49 -2.41 1.68 24.07
C THR A 49 -3.46 1.68 22.95
N ASP A 50 -3.98 2.85 22.57
CA ASP A 50 -4.92 3.02 21.45
C ASP A 50 -4.76 4.40 20.78
N PHE A 51 -3.82 4.46 19.84
CA PHE A 51 -3.55 5.68 19.06
C PHE A 51 -4.73 6.08 18.18
N MET A 52 -5.45 5.12 17.60
CA MET A 52 -6.58 5.42 16.72
C MET A 52 -7.75 6.05 17.51
N ALA A 53 -8.07 5.54 18.70
CA ALA A 53 -9.06 6.19 19.57
C ALA A 53 -8.59 7.58 20.02
N SER A 54 -7.32 7.70 20.43
CA SER A 54 -6.72 8.97 20.84
C SER A 54 -6.76 10.02 19.72
N TRP A 55 -6.43 9.61 18.49
CA TRP A 55 -6.50 10.47 17.31
C TRP A 55 -7.90 11.04 17.15
N ASN A 56 -8.93 10.18 17.23
CA ASN A 56 -10.32 10.60 17.08
C ASN A 56 -10.79 11.51 18.22
N ALA A 57 -10.25 11.33 19.43
CA ALA A 57 -10.58 12.11 20.62
C ALA A 57 -9.96 13.52 20.63
N GLN A 58 -8.93 13.79 19.83
CA GLN A 58 -8.37 15.14 19.71
C GLN A 58 -9.45 16.15 19.31
N LEU A 59 -9.32 17.40 19.77
CA LEU A 59 -10.28 18.47 19.49
C LEU A 59 -9.83 19.42 18.38
N SER A 60 -8.54 19.42 18.03
CA SER A 60 -8.01 20.28 16.98
C SER A 60 -8.57 19.90 15.60
N ALA A 61 -8.55 20.84 14.66
CA ALA A 61 -8.86 20.53 13.27
C ALA A 61 -7.87 19.50 12.69
N ILE A 62 -8.34 18.72 11.72
CA ILE A 62 -7.49 17.86 10.88
C ILE A 62 -6.98 18.70 9.72
N THR A 63 -5.66 18.73 9.54
CA THR A 63 -5.01 19.25 8.34
C THR A 63 -4.62 18.06 7.47
N SER A 64 -5.22 17.96 6.28
CA SER A 64 -5.07 16.79 5.39
C SER A 64 -4.37 17.18 4.08
N THR A 65 -3.46 16.33 3.60
CA THR A 65 -2.72 16.53 2.36
C THR A 65 -2.47 15.19 1.67
N GLU A 66 -2.74 15.12 0.37
CA GLU A 66 -2.35 13.99 -0.46
C GLU A 66 -0.88 14.13 -0.84
N LEU A 67 -0.10 13.08 -0.61
CA LEU A 67 1.33 13.06 -0.91
C LEU A 67 1.62 12.07 -2.04
N LEU A 68 2.54 12.48 -2.92
CA LEU A 68 3.10 11.55 -3.92
C LEU A 68 4.28 10.75 -3.35
N ASP A 69 4.95 11.28 -2.33
CA ASP A 69 6.16 10.74 -1.73
C ASP A 69 6.20 11.06 -0.23
N PHE A 70 6.51 10.06 0.59
CA PHE A 70 6.66 10.16 2.04
C PHE A 70 8.14 10.02 2.47
N THR A 71 9.00 10.87 1.91
CA THR A 71 10.41 10.96 2.27
C THR A 71 10.68 12.29 2.97
N ARG A 72 11.18 12.22 4.20
CA ARG A 72 11.50 13.37 5.05
C ARG A 72 10.33 14.34 5.19
N VAL A 73 9.14 13.80 5.46
CA VAL A 73 7.94 14.59 5.75
C VAL A 73 7.99 15.09 7.19
N GLN A 74 7.73 16.36 7.39
CA GLN A 74 7.71 17.01 8.69
C GLN A 74 6.26 17.29 9.08
N SER A 75 5.84 16.79 10.24
CA SER A 75 4.48 16.95 10.77
C SER A 75 4.25 18.29 11.47
N GLY A 76 5.34 18.98 11.85
CA GLY A 76 5.31 20.16 12.70
C GLY A 76 5.52 19.82 14.17
N ASN A 77 5.85 20.85 14.96
CA ASN A 77 5.88 20.73 16.43
C ASN A 77 4.46 20.47 16.97
N ASP A 78 4.37 19.82 18.13
CA ASP A 78 3.11 19.55 18.84
C ASP A 78 2.05 18.89 17.94
N SER A 79 2.47 17.86 17.21
CA SER A 79 1.64 17.18 16.22
C SER A 79 1.31 15.74 16.60
N PHE A 80 0.04 15.40 16.49
CA PHE A 80 -0.40 14.03 16.26
C PHE A 80 -0.49 13.86 14.74
N SER A 81 0.16 12.84 14.21
CA SER A 81 0.22 12.52 12.80
C SER A 81 -0.48 11.22 12.47
N HIS A 82 -1.06 11.18 11.28
CA HIS A 82 -1.72 10.02 10.69
C HIS A 82 -1.33 9.91 9.22
N VAL A 83 -0.87 8.73 8.79
CA VAL A 83 -0.70 8.40 7.37
C VAL A 83 -1.60 7.23 7.03
N GLN A 84 -2.49 7.46 6.07
CA GLN A 84 -3.27 6.40 5.43
C GLN A 84 -2.61 6.03 4.11
N ILE A 85 -2.43 4.72 3.88
CA ILE A 85 -1.91 4.15 2.66
C ILE A 85 -2.95 3.18 2.09
N ASP A 86 -3.41 3.45 0.87
CA ASP A 86 -4.25 2.53 0.13
C ASP A 86 -3.37 1.52 -0.62
N LEU A 87 -3.34 0.27 -0.14
CA LEU A 87 -2.62 -0.83 -0.76
C LEU A 87 -3.56 -1.66 -1.62
N ASN A 88 -3.22 -1.83 -2.90
CA ASN A 88 -3.92 -2.77 -3.76
C ASN A 88 -3.18 -4.10 -3.78
N ILE A 89 -3.70 -5.10 -3.07
CA ILE A 89 -3.12 -6.44 -3.06
C ILE A 89 -3.69 -7.23 -4.24
N ASP A 90 -2.82 -7.51 -5.22
CA ASP A 90 -3.14 -8.16 -6.49
C ASP A 90 -3.02 -9.70 -6.43
N ARG A 91 -2.29 -10.22 -5.43
CA ARG A 91 -2.02 -11.64 -5.21
C ARG A 91 -2.32 -12.03 -3.77
N ALA A 92 -2.94 -13.19 -3.58
CA ALA A 92 -3.17 -13.73 -2.25
C ALA A 92 -1.88 -14.30 -1.65
N ASN A 93 -1.81 -14.31 -0.31
CA ASN A 93 -0.70 -14.79 0.50
C ASN A 93 0.61 -14.03 0.24
N THR A 94 0.50 -12.72 0.01
CA THR A 94 1.67 -11.84 -0.10
C THR A 94 2.05 -11.28 1.26
N ASN A 95 3.36 -11.07 1.46
CA ASN A 95 3.87 -10.46 2.68
C ASN A 95 4.49 -9.10 2.36
N TRP A 96 4.16 -8.13 3.20
CA TRP A 96 4.68 -6.77 3.12
C TRP A 96 5.36 -6.43 4.44
N ILE A 97 6.51 -5.78 4.35
CA ILE A 97 7.23 -5.27 5.51
C ILE A 97 7.38 -3.77 5.33
N PHE A 98 6.95 -3.03 6.32
CA PHE A 98 7.13 -1.59 6.44
C PHE A 98 8.22 -1.29 7.45
N GLU A 99 9.06 -0.33 7.14
CA GLU A 99 9.96 0.31 8.09
C GLU A 99 9.63 1.79 8.16
N LEU A 100 9.37 2.24 9.38
CA LEU A 100 8.98 3.58 9.70
C LEU A 100 10.14 4.25 10.42
N GLY A 101 10.79 5.17 9.74
CA GLY A 101 11.79 6.07 10.32
C GLY A 101 11.07 7.31 10.81
N LEU A 102 10.64 7.30 12.07
CA LEU A 102 9.80 8.35 12.65
C LEU A 102 10.58 9.27 13.58
N ASP A 103 10.02 10.45 13.78
CA ASP A 103 10.19 11.26 14.99
C ASP A 103 8.85 11.16 15.76
N ALA A 104 8.86 10.42 16.87
CA ALA A 104 7.64 10.03 17.56
C ALA A 104 7.88 9.87 19.07
N GLY A 105 7.92 10.99 19.77
CA GLY A 105 8.17 11.04 21.22
C GLY A 105 7.15 10.29 22.08
N PHE A 106 5.94 10.03 21.59
CA PHE A 106 4.93 9.22 22.29
C PHE A 106 4.83 7.78 21.79
N GLY A 107 5.63 7.40 20.81
CA GLY A 107 5.55 6.14 20.10
C GLY A 107 4.61 6.19 18.88
N ALA A 108 4.32 5.01 18.35
CA ALA A 108 3.58 4.84 17.09
C ALA A 108 2.80 3.52 17.05
N ALA A 109 1.75 3.48 16.23
CA ALA A 109 0.98 2.27 15.99
C ALA A 109 0.61 2.12 14.51
N VAL A 110 0.58 0.87 14.05
CA VAL A 110 0.16 0.50 12.69
C VAL A 110 -1.09 -0.35 12.76
N TYR A 111 -2.07 0.01 11.96
CA TYR A 111 -3.34 -0.69 11.81
C TYR A 111 -3.50 -1.16 10.36
N LEU A 112 -4.17 -2.30 10.20
CA LEU A 112 -4.56 -2.84 8.89
C LEU A 112 -6.07 -3.04 8.90
N ASP A 113 -6.76 -2.37 7.97
CA ASP A 113 -8.23 -2.35 7.89
C ASP A 113 -8.89 -2.02 9.26
N GLY A 114 -8.30 -1.06 9.98
CA GLY A 114 -8.74 -0.62 11.32
C GLY A 114 -8.40 -1.58 12.47
N GLN A 115 -7.69 -2.68 12.25
CA GLN A 115 -7.23 -3.59 13.31
C GLN A 115 -5.77 -3.32 13.67
N LEU A 116 -5.46 -3.21 14.96
CA LEU A 116 -4.09 -3.01 15.43
C LEU A 116 -3.20 -4.19 15.01
N VAL A 117 -2.11 -3.89 14.31
CA VAL A 117 -1.10 -4.89 13.92
C VAL A 117 0.05 -4.89 14.92
N GLN A 118 0.62 -3.71 15.15
CA GLN A 118 1.77 -3.55 16.05
C GLN A 118 1.85 -2.12 16.55
N SER A 119 2.36 -1.94 17.77
CA SER A 119 2.65 -0.63 18.33
C SER A 119 4.01 -0.61 19.05
N ARG A 120 4.51 0.61 19.21
CA ARG A 120 5.67 1.01 20.02
C ARG A 120 5.21 2.16 20.89
N THR A 121 5.61 2.16 22.15
CA THR A 121 5.16 3.13 23.17
C THR A 121 6.30 3.94 23.78
N ASP A 122 7.52 3.71 23.29
CA ASP A 122 8.73 4.43 23.62
C ASP A 122 9.00 5.54 22.61
N ASP A 123 9.89 6.47 23.00
CA ASP A 123 10.36 7.57 22.15
C ASP A 123 11.14 7.00 20.96
N LEU A 124 10.70 7.33 19.74
CA LEU A 124 11.34 6.89 18.50
C LEU A 124 12.00 8.08 17.81
N TRP A 125 13.32 8.03 17.66
CA TRP A 125 14.05 8.98 16.84
C TRP A 125 15.05 8.26 15.92
N TRP A 126 14.64 8.03 14.68
CA TRP A 126 15.48 7.28 13.72
C TRP A 126 16.76 8.02 13.30
N GLY A 127 16.85 9.33 13.50
CA GLY A 127 18.02 10.13 13.17
C GLY A 127 18.41 10.08 11.68
N TYR A 128 17.43 9.87 10.80
CA TYR A 128 17.62 9.69 9.36
C TYR A 128 18.47 8.47 8.98
N ASN A 129 18.56 7.48 9.86
CA ASN A 129 19.36 6.27 9.67
C ASN A 129 18.49 5.02 9.74
N TRP A 130 18.33 4.35 8.60
CA TRP A 130 17.57 3.09 8.50
C TRP A 130 18.15 1.91 9.30
N ASN A 131 19.37 2.03 9.84
CA ASN A 131 19.97 1.02 10.72
C ASN A 131 19.85 1.39 12.22
N ASN A 132 19.12 2.45 12.56
CA ASN A 132 18.86 2.84 13.94
C ASN A 132 17.89 1.83 14.60
N SER A 133 18.07 1.56 15.89
CA SER A 133 17.15 0.73 16.70
C SER A 133 15.71 1.26 16.73
N ASP A 134 15.55 2.56 16.53
CA ASP A 134 14.26 3.24 16.64
C ASP A 134 13.46 3.18 15.32
N VAL A 135 14.01 2.55 14.28
CA VAL A 135 13.24 2.22 13.07
C VAL A 135 12.19 1.18 13.43
N PHE A 136 10.93 1.59 13.36
CA PHE A 136 9.81 0.71 13.67
C PHE A 136 9.50 -0.19 12.47
N THR A 137 9.76 -1.49 12.62
CA THR A 137 9.54 -2.49 11.56
C THR A 137 8.24 -3.25 11.80
N VAL A 138 7.33 -3.26 10.84
CA VAL A 138 6.02 -3.93 10.91
C VAL A 138 5.85 -4.87 9.74
N ALA A 139 5.48 -6.13 10.01
CA ALA A 139 5.20 -7.13 8.99
C ALA A 139 3.69 -7.37 8.86
N LEU A 140 3.18 -7.25 7.64
CA LEU A 140 1.83 -7.62 7.23
C LEU A 140 1.92 -8.94 6.45
N ASN A 141 1.52 -10.03 7.10
CA ASN A 141 1.67 -11.38 6.54
C ASN A 141 0.35 -11.90 5.97
N ASP A 142 0.46 -12.85 5.04
CA ASP A 142 -0.68 -13.59 4.49
C ASP A 142 -1.81 -12.70 3.95
N LEU A 143 -1.45 -11.56 3.34
CA LEU A 143 -2.43 -10.62 2.80
C LEU A 143 -3.23 -11.28 1.67
N THR A 144 -4.55 -11.19 1.79
CA THR A 144 -5.47 -11.67 0.77
C THR A 144 -5.61 -10.65 -0.35
N ARG A 145 -5.94 -11.14 -1.55
CA ARG A 145 -6.17 -10.28 -2.72
C ARG A 145 -7.39 -9.38 -2.50
N ALA A 146 -7.13 -8.14 -2.14
CA ALA A 146 -8.12 -7.10 -1.88
C ALA A 146 -7.42 -5.73 -1.78
N ASN A 147 -8.20 -4.65 -1.86
CA ASN A 147 -7.73 -3.37 -1.36
C ASN A 147 -7.62 -3.44 0.17
N LYS A 148 -6.52 -2.94 0.69
CA LYS A 148 -6.17 -2.89 2.11
C LYS A 148 -5.86 -1.46 2.48
N VAL A 149 -6.27 -1.05 3.67
CA VAL A 149 -5.94 0.26 4.22
C VAL A 149 -4.93 0.06 5.34
N VAL A 150 -3.79 0.71 5.24
CA VAL A 150 -2.78 0.76 6.31
C VAL A 150 -2.79 2.14 6.92
N ASP A 151 -3.14 2.21 8.20
CA ASP A 151 -3.16 3.45 8.96
C ASP A 151 -1.99 3.45 9.94
N ILE A 152 -1.22 4.52 9.92
CA ILE A 152 -0.04 4.70 10.77
C ILE A 152 -0.25 5.96 11.58
N PHE A 153 -0.23 5.82 12.91
CA PHE A 153 -0.39 6.92 13.85
C PHE A 153 0.87 7.09 14.67
N TRP A 154 1.29 8.34 14.89
CA TRP A 154 2.37 8.67 15.81
C TRP A 154 2.21 10.10 16.31
N ALA A 155 2.78 10.42 17.46
CA ALA A 155 2.71 11.76 18.02
C ALA A 155 4.07 12.23 18.52
N GLU A 156 4.29 13.53 18.41
CA GLU A 156 5.54 14.20 18.78
C GLU A 156 5.25 15.57 19.40
N HIS A 157 5.87 15.85 20.55
CA HIS A 157 5.75 17.14 21.24
C HIS A 157 6.75 18.17 20.71
N CYS A 158 8.01 17.77 20.48
CA CYS A 158 9.04 18.72 20.05
C CYS A 158 9.87 18.15 18.91
N CYS A 159 10.37 19.13 18.16
CA CYS A 159 11.63 19.09 17.44
C CYS A 159 11.52 18.83 15.92
N ASN A 160 10.30 18.57 15.45
CA ASN A 160 9.86 18.54 14.06
C ASN A 160 10.84 17.78 13.16
N GLY A 161 11.32 16.65 13.64
CA GLY A 161 12.19 15.79 12.86
C GLY A 161 11.42 15.17 11.70
N ALA A 162 12.13 14.94 10.61
CA ALA A 162 11.47 14.46 9.41
C ALA A 162 11.27 12.94 9.48
N SER A 163 10.05 12.50 9.21
CA SER A 163 9.66 11.10 9.13
C SER A 163 9.77 10.57 7.69
N SER A 164 10.08 9.29 7.55
CA SER A 164 10.10 8.59 6.25
C SER A 164 9.60 7.17 6.42
N ILE A 165 8.96 6.65 5.38
CA ILE A 165 8.51 5.25 5.36
C ILE A 165 9.12 4.57 4.14
N ARG A 166 9.57 3.34 4.33
CA ARG A 166 9.95 2.44 3.23
C ARG A 166 9.27 1.11 3.41
N PHE A 167 9.10 0.39 2.32
CA PHE A 167 8.48 -0.92 2.34
C PHE A 167 9.17 -1.88 1.39
N LYS A 168 8.94 -3.17 1.61
CA LYS A 168 9.24 -4.22 0.65
C LYS A 168 8.11 -5.24 0.68
N ASN A 169 7.87 -5.88 -0.45
CA ASN A 169 6.99 -7.04 -0.55
C ASN A 169 7.83 -8.31 -0.81
N ASP A 170 7.19 -9.38 -1.27
CA ASP A 170 7.86 -10.65 -1.59
C ASP A 170 8.97 -10.54 -2.66
N ALA A 171 9.05 -9.43 -3.41
CA ALA A 171 10.19 -9.16 -4.30
C ALA A 171 11.50 -8.86 -3.51
N ASN A 172 11.40 -8.66 -2.19
CA ASN A 172 12.50 -8.44 -1.26
C ASN A 172 13.42 -7.25 -1.64
N GLN A 173 12.84 -6.23 -2.27
CA GLN A 173 13.51 -4.97 -2.59
C GLN A 173 12.88 -3.84 -1.77
N TRP A 174 13.74 -3.07 -1.08
CA TRP A 174 13.31 -1.87 -0.37
C TRP A 174 12.97 -0.76 -1.35
N ASN A 175 11.80 -0.18 -1.17
CA ASN A 175 11.30 0.96 -1.90
C ASN A 175 10.87 2.04 -0.91
N ASN A 176 11.15 3.32 -1.21
CA ASN A 176 10.57 4.41 -0.44
C ASN A 176 9.05 4.42 -0.64
N LEU A 177 8.31 4.87 0.36
CA LEU A 177 6.87 5.03 0.27
C LEU A 177 6.55 6.21 -0.65
N ASN A 178 6.20 5.89 -1.89
CA ASN A 178 5.70 6.85 -2.87
C ASN A 178 4.70 6.14 -3.78
N VAL A 179 3.81 6.91 -4.41
CA VAL A 179 2.71 6.38 -5.23
C VAL A 179 3.24 5.53 -6.40
N ALA A 180 4.37 5.91 -7.01
CA ALA A 180 4.95 5.16 -8.12
C ALA A 180 5.46 3.77 -7.69
N SER A 181 6.17 3.69 -6.57
CA SER A 181 6.67 2.45 -5.98
C SER A 181 5.53 1.53 -5.53
N LEU A 182 4.48 2.09 -4.92
CA LEU A 182 3.29 1.32 -4.52
C LEU A 182 2.54 0.76 -5.74
N ASN A 183 2.34 1.58 -6.78
CA ASN A 183 1.75 1.12 -8.03
C ASN A 183 2.59 0.01 -8.68
N ALA A 184 3.91 0.17 -8.75
CA ALA A 184 4.80 -0.84 -9.30
C ALA A 184 4.76 -2.15 -8.50
N ALA A 185 4.65 -2.07 -7.17
CA ALA A 185 4.56 -3.22 -6.28
C ALA A 185 3.18 -3.93 -6.31
N SER A 186 2.14 -3.25 -6.79
CA SER A 186 0.76 -3.74 -6.87
C SER A 186 0.37 -4.28 -8.27
N ILE A 187 1.28 -4.17 -9.25
CA ILE A 187 1.05 -4.68 -10.60
C ILE A 187 1.64 -6.09 -10.70
N PRO A 188 0.84 -7.12 -11.04
CA PRO A 188 1.38 -8.44 -11.31
C PRO A 188 2.35 -8.32 -12.50
N GLU A 189 3.56 -8.89 -12.37
CA GLU A 189 4.49 -9.11 -13.49
C GLU A 189 3.68 -9.49 -14.74
N PRO A 190 3.69 -8.65 -15.78
CA PRO A 190 2.56 -8.60 -16.67
C PRO A 190 2.39 -9.92 -17.41
N THR A 191 1.11 -10.22 -17.65
CA THR A 191 0.56 -11.09 -18.69
C THR A 191 1.26 -10.94 -20.06
N SER A 192 2.21 -10.04 -20.25
CA SER A 192 3.22 -10.01 -21.32
C SER A 192 3.81 -11.39 -21.62
N VAL A 193 4.18 -12.22 -20.63
CA VAL A 193 4.66 -13.60 -20.93
C VAL A 193 3.54 -14.45 -21.53
N ALA A 194 2.31 -14.33 -21.01
CA ALA A 194 1.15 -15.02 -21.54
C ALA A 194 0.76 -14.50 -22.94
N LEU A 195 0.90 -13.20 -23.21
CA LEU A 195 0.63 -12.56 -24.50
C LEU A 195 1.71 -12.90 -25.54
N ILE A 196 2.98 -12.95 -25.13
CA ILE A 196 4.08 -13.45 -25.96
C ILE A 196 3.87 -14.94 -26.26
N ALA A 197 3.49 -15.75 -25.26
CA ALA A 197 3.19 -17.17 -25.46
C ALA A 197 1.99 -17.37 -26.41
N LEU A 198 0.91 -16.62 -26.24
CA LEU A 198 -0.25 -16.63 -27.15
C LEU A 198 0.12 -16.14 -28.55
N GLY A 199 0.97 -15.12 -28.66
CA GLY A 199 1.50 -14.63 -29.93
C GLY A 199 2.30 -15.71 -30.66
N LEU A 200 3.21 -16.39 -29.96
CA LEU A 200 4.01 -17.49 -30.49
C LEU A 200 3.15 -18.69 -30.92
N LEU A 201 2.13 -19.04 -30.13
CA LEU A 201 1.16 -20.08 -30.46
C LEU A 201 0.32 -19.72 -31.71
N GLY A 202 -0.06 -18.45 -31.85
CA GLY A 202 -0.74 -17.93 -33.05
C GLY A 202 0.12 -17.98 -34.32
N PHE A 203 1.43 -17.74 -34.20
CA PHE A 203 2.36 -17.90 -35.33
C PHE A 203 2.61 -19.36 -35.71
N ALA A 204 2.66 -20.28 -34.73
CA ALA A 204 2.87 -21.70 -34.97
C ALA A 204 1.67 -22.36 -35.67
N SER A 205 0.44 -22.01 -35.30
CA SER A 205 -0.79 -22.54 -35.89
C SER A 205 -1.03 -22.07 -37.33
N ARG A 206 -0.50 -20.89 -37.72
CA ARG A 206 -0.60 -20.38 -39.09
C ARG A 206 0.19 -21.19 -40.13
N LYS A 207 1.20 -21.96 -39.71
CA LYS A 207 1.98 -22.83 -40.60
C LYS A 207 1.25 -24.12 -41.02
N GLN A 208 0.20 -24.53 -40.32
CA GLN A 208 -0.51 -25.79 -40.60
C GLN A 208 -1.66 -25.68 -41.61
N PHE A 209 -2.04 -24.47 -42.02
CA PHE A 209 -3.16 -24.23 -42.97
C PHE A 209 -2.74 -24.08 -44.44
N LYS A 210 -1.50 -24.45 -44.80
CA LYS A 210 -1.10 -24.60 -46.21
C LYS A 210 -1.06 -26.09 -46.58
N LYS A 211 -2.22 -26.65 -46.97
CA LYS A 211 -2.33 -27.83 -47.83
C LYS A 211 -3.54 -27.65 -48.75
#